data_AF-A0A2G6IJZ2-F1
#
_entry.id   AF-A0A2G6IJZ2-F1
#
_cell.length_a   1.000
_cell.length_b   1.000
_cell.length_c   1.000
_cell.angle_alpha   90.00
_cell.angle_beta   90.00
_cell.angle_gamma   90.00
#
_symmetry.space_group_name_H-M   'P 1'
#
loop_
_entity.id
_entity.type
_entity.pdbx_description
1 polymer ?
#
loop_
_entity_poly.entity_id
_entity_poly.type
_entity_poly.pdbx_seq_one_letter_code
_entity_poly.pdbx_strand_id
1 'polypeptide(L)'
;MRAVFAMVVLAGLGAACAPKAPVSNPGPGFSNYTDYQREQARRDALLRGTQPAPVTAQPIGAPISAVPATGTVQQPVAAPAGASYGVDPLRTAGVQASPTNAAPVSYGADPLRTAGVQASPANAAPPSHTGISDEQSFSAVSSRETIESDAARRAQQAAAYQVVAPTALPTRSGETGPNIIQFALSTRNAKGQQAYTRGYTRQGKTQANCAKYGSPDAAQRAFLAGGGPSRNFEGMDPDGDGFACSWDPTPFRAAARQ
;
A
#
# COMPACT_ATOMS: atom_id res chain seq x y z
N MET A 1 -59.83 52.44 -7.59
CA MET A 1 -59.12 52.99 -8.77
C MET A 1 -57.92 52.07 -9.01
N ARG A 2 -57.99 51.01 -9.83
CA ARG A 2 -57.91 50.91 -11.30
C ARG A 2 -56.68 51.62 -11.93
N ALA A 3 -55.68 50.81 -12.32
CA ALA A 3 -54.73 50.90 -13.47
C ALA A 3 -53.50 50.04 -13.09
N VAL A 4 -53.18 48.83 -13.59
CA VAL A 4 -53.06 48.17 -14.93
C VAL A 4 -51.80 48.58 -15.72
N PHE A 5 -51.10 47.53 -16.22
CA PHE A 5 -50.03 47.44 -17.26
C PHE A 5 -48.57 47.65 -16.80
N ALA A 6 -47.51 47.00 -17.32
CA ALA A 6 -47.26 45.91 -18.29
C ALA A 6 -45.78 45.49 -18.12
N MET A 7 -45.47 44.19 -17.98
CA MET A 7 -44.73 43.34 -18.95
C MET A 7 -43.41 43.91 -19.53
N VAL A 8 -42.27 43.32 -19.15
CA VAL A 8 -41.11 43.08 -20.04
C VAL A 8 -40.46 41.74 -19.69
N VAL A 9 -40.48 40.82 -20.64
CA VAL A 9 -39.65 39.61 -20.71
C VAL A 9 -38.32 39.99 -21.36
N LEU A 10 -37.19 39.62 -20.77
CA LEU A 10 -35.92 39.54 -21.49
C LEU A 10 -35.13 38.30 -21.08
N ALA A 11 -34.98 37.39 -22.04
CA ALA A 11 -34.14 36.21 -21.98
C ALA A 11 -32.65 36.58 -22.05
N GLY A 12 -31.82 35.85 -21.32
CA GLY A 12 -30.37 35.95 -21.39
C GLY A 12 -29.70 34.71 -20.81
N LEU A 13 -29.46 33.72 -21.67
CA LEU A 13 -28.61 32.57 -21.38
C LEU A 13 -27.16 33.06 -21.13
N GLY A 14 -26.75 33.05 -19.87
CA GLY A 14 -25.33 33.20 -19.49
C GLY A 14 -24.69 31.83 -19.36
N ALA A 15 -24.04 31.38 -20.44
CA ALA A 15 -23.15 30.23 -20.41
C ALA A 15 -22.04 30.46 -19.38
N ALA A 16 -22.01 29.66 -18.32
CA ALA A 16 -20.92 29.63 -17.35
C ALA A 16 -19.66 29.10 -18.04
N CYS A 17 -18.80 30.00 -18.51
CA CYS A 17 -17.47 29.69 -18.98
C CYS A 17 -16.47 30.06 -17.88
N ALA A 18 -16.15 29.11 -17.01
CA ALA A 18 -14.99 29.20 -16.13
C ALA A 18 -13.84 28.38 -16.78
N PRO A 19 -12.63 28.92 -16.94
CA PRO A 19 -11.49 28.10 -17.34
C PRO A 19 -11.20 27.11 -16.22
N LYS A 20 -11.29 25.81 -16.53
CA LYS A 20 -10.86 24.72 -15.64
C LYS A 20 -9.36 24.89 -15.42
N ALA A 21 -8.97 25.31 -14.22
CA ALA A 21 -7.57 25.35 -13.82
C ALA A 21 -6.97 23.94 -13.99
N PRO A 22 -5.78 23.80 -14.62
CA PRO A 22 -5.11 22.51 -14.65
C PRO A 22 -4.70 22.15 -13.23
N VAL A 23 -5.25 21.05 -12.71
CA VAL A 23 -4.79 20.45 -11.45
C VAL A 23 -3.40 19.86 -11.68
N SER A 24 -2.39 20.70 -11.49
CA SER A 24 -0.98 20.29 -11.39
C SER A 24 -0.72 19.72 -10.00
N ASN A 25 -1.38 18.60 -9.67
CA ASN A 25 -0.92 17.60 -8.71
C ASN A 25 -1.91 16.44 -8.62
N PRO A 26 -1.79 15.39 -9.45
CA PRO A 26 -2.29 14.09 -9.04
C PRO A 26 -1.30 13.56 -8.00
N GLY A 27 -1.68 13.69 -6.73
CA GLY A 27 -1.11 12.89 -5.65
C GLY A 27 -1.21 11.38 -5.97
N PRO A 28 -0.50 10.54 -5.21
CA PRO A 28 0.06 9.30 -5.70
C PRO A 28 -1.01 8.30 -6.19
N GLY A 29 -0.90 7.90 -7.46
CA GLY A 29 -1.10 6.51 -7.86
C GLY A 29 -2.53 5.95 -7.98
N PHE A 30 -3.57 6.78 -8.03
CA PHE A 30 -4.92 6.25 -8.33
C PHE A 30 -5.27 6.54 -9.78
N SER A 31 -5.00 5.57 -10.66
CA SER A 31 -5.52 5.57 -12.02
C SER A 31 -7.05 5.75 -11.99
N ASN A 32 -7.61 6.41 -13.01
CA ASN A 32 -9.06 6.59 -13.06
C ASN A 32 -9.76 5.21 -13.07
N TYR A 33 -11.02 5.17 -12.62
CA TYR A 33 -11.79 3.92 -12.50
C TYR A 33 -11.82 3.10 -13.81
N THR A 34 -11.82 3.76 -14.96
CA THR A 34 -11.75 3.14 -16.28
C THR A 34 -10.43 2.39 -16.54
N ASP A 35 -9.31 2.92 -16.06
CA ASP A 35 -7.99 2.26 -16.17
C ASP A 35 -7.89 1.07 -15.23
N TYR A 36 -8.43 1.19 -14.01
CA TYR A 36 -8.54 0.07 -13.07
C TYR A 36 -9.32 -1.11 -13.68
N GLN A 37 -10.47 -0.83 -14.31
CA GLN A 37 -11.31 -1.86 -14.94
C GLN A 37 -10.60 -2.56 -16.10
N ARG A 38 -9.81 -1.83 -16.90
CA ARG A 38 -9.01 -2.42 -17.99
C ARG A 38 -7.91 -3.33 -17.48
N GLU A 39 -7.23 -2.94 -16.40
CA GLU A 39 -6.18 -3.75 -15.78
C GLU A 39 -6.75 -5.02 -15.16
N GLN A 40 -7.93 -4.93 -14.54
CA GLN A 40 -8.63 -6.09 -13.99
C GLN A 40 -9.02 -7.10 -15.08
N ALA A 41 -9.55 -6.63 -16.20
CA ALA A 41 -9.89 -7.49 -17.33
C ALA A 41 -8.66 -8.18 -17.97
N ARG A 42 -7.51 -7.50 -18.02
CA ARG A 42 -6.24 -8.11 -18.49
C ARG A 42 -5.76 -9.22 -17.55
N ARG A 43 -5.80 -9.00 -16.24
CA ARG A 43 -5.41 -10.03 -15.26
C ARG A 43 -6.31 -11.26 -15.36
N ASP A 44 -7.61 -11.06 -15.48
CA ASP A 44 -8.56 -12.17 -15.63
C ASP A 44 -8.34 -12.96 -16.92
N ALA A 45 -7.91 -12.31 -18.00
CA ALA A 45 -7.55 -12.97 -19.26
C ALA A 45 -6.28 -13.83 -19.13
N LEU A 46 -5.26 -13.35 -18.42
CA LEU A 46 -4.02 -14.10 -18.16
C LEU A 46 -4.26 -15.33 -17.27
N LEU A 47 -5.12 -15.19 -16.26
CA LEU A 47 -5.51 -16.29 -15.37
C LEU A 47 -6.29 -17.39 -16.12
N ARG A 48 -7.16 -17.01 -17.06
CA ARG A 48 -7.89 -17.96 -17.91
C ARG A 48 -7.03 -18.63 -18.98
N GLY A 49 -5.94 -18.01 -19.40
CA GLY A 49 -5.00 -18.57 -20.38
C GLY A 49 -4.05 -19.64 -19.82
N THR A 50 -4.00 -19.81 -18.49
CA THR A 50 -3.08 -20.75 -17.82
C THR A 50 -3.87 -21.81 -17.05
N GLN A 51 -4.63 -22.63 -17.78
CA GLN A 51 -5.26 -23.80 -17.18
C GLN A 51 -4.28 -24.99 -17.29
N PRO A 52 -3.72 -25.52 -16.18
CA PRO A 52 -2.94 -26.74 -16.25
C PRO A 52 -3.81 -27.89 -16.76
N ALA A 53 -3.25 -28.71 -17.64
CA ALA A 53 -3.93 -29.90 -18.17
C ALA A 53 -4.43 -30.79 -17.01
N PRO A 54 -5.60 -31.45 -17.16
CA PRO A 54 -6.11 -32.33 -16.12
C PRO A 54 -5.14 -33.49 -15.90
N VAL A 55 -4.57 -33.56 -14.70
CA VAL A 55 -3.80 -34.73 -14.25
C VAL A 55 -4.77 -35.88 -14.00
N THR A 56 -4.81 -36.85 -14.92
CA THR A 56 -5.43 -38.15 -14.65
C THR A 56 -4.61 -38.86 -13.57
N ALA A 57 -5.21 -39.10 -12.41
CA ALA A 57 -4.61 -39.87 -11.33
C ALA A 57 -4.31 -41.31 -11.80
N GLN A 58 -3.04 -41.69 -11.78
CA GLN A 58 -2.59 -43.07 -11.99
C GLN A 58 -2.71 -43.86 -10.67
N PRO A 59 -3.24 -45.10 -10.66
CA PRO A 59 -3.31 -45.90 -9.45
C PRO A 59 -1.92 -46.41 -9.04
N ILE A 60 -1.68 -46.42 -7.72
CA ILE A 60 -0.43 -46.80 -7.09
C ILE A 60 -0.34 -48.34 -7.08
N GLY A 61 0.60 -48.94 -7.84
CA GLY A 61 0.85 -50.39 -7.74
C GLY A 61 1.36 -51.15 -8.98
N ALA A 62 2.16 -50.58 -9.87
CA ALA A 62 2.78 -51.32 -11.00
C ALA A 62 4.33 -51.21 -10.98
N PRO A 63 5.08 -52.28 -11.32
CA PRO A 63 6.54 -52.30 -11.21
C PRO A 63 7.21 -51.47 -12.31
N ILE A 64 8.21 -50.70 -11.91
CA ILE A 64 9.09 -49.91 -12.76
C ILE A 64 9.84 -50.81 -13.77
N SER A 65 9.47 -50.72 -15.04
CA SER A 65 10.29 -51.24 -16.15
C SER A 65 11.19 -50.12 -16.67
N ALA A 66 12.50 -50.39 -16.69
CA ALA A 66 13.51 -49.49 -17.23
C ALA A 66 13.27 -49.23 -18.73
N VAL A 67 13.21 -47.97 -19.13
CA VAL A 67 13.17 -47.55 -20.54
C VAL A 67 14.58 -47.12 -20.94
N PRO A 68 15.15 -47.63 -22.05
CA PRO A 68 16.46 -47.21 -22.52
C PRO A 68 16.39 -45.80 -23.12
N ALA A 69 17.39 -44.98 -22.79
CA ALA A 69 17.57 -43.65 -23.38
C ALA A 69 18.04 -43.78 -24.84
N THR A 70 17.11 -43.64 -25.78
CA THR A 70 17.43 -43.31 -27.17
C THR A 70 16.70 -42.02 -27.54
N GLY A 71 17.37 -40.89 -27.30
CA GLY A 71 16.95 -39.57 -27.73
C GLY A 71 18.15 -38.85 -28.34
N THR A 72 18.21 -38.85 -29.66
CA THR A 72 19.21 -38.15 -30.49
C THR A 72 19.18 -36.65 -30.22
N VAL A 73 20.33 -36.08 -29.83
CA VAL A 73 20.53 -34.62 -29.79
C VAL A 73 20.68 -34.11 -31.22
N GLN A 74 19.65 -33.48 -31.77
CA GLN A 74 19.75 -32.69 -32.99
C GLN A 74 20.37 -31.33 -32.66
N GLN A 75 21.61 -31.18 -33.10
CA GLN A 75 22.39 -29.94 -33.07
C GLN A 75 21.95 -29.05 -34.25
N PRO A 76 21.56 -27.77 -34.03
CA PRO A 76 21.44 -26.82 -35.11
C PRO A 76 22.83 -26.32 -35.54
N VAL A 77 23.04 -26.50 -36.83
CA VAL A 77 24.12 -26.05 -37.72
C VAL A 77 24.66 -24.64 -37.44
N ALA A 78 25.98 -24.51 -37.58
CA ALA A 78 26.70 -23.25 -37.69
C ALA A 78 26.52 -22.62 -39.08
N ALA A 79 26.27 -21.31 -39.15
CA ALA A 79 26.67 -20.38 -40.24
C ALA A 79 26.18 -18.94 -39.94
N PRO A 80 26.79 -17.86 -40.50
CA PRO A 80 28.19 -17.67 -40.88
C PRO A 80 28.84 -16.49 -40.11
N ALA A 81 30.17 -16.46 -40.14
CA ALA A 81 30.95 -15.28 -39.82
C ALA A 81 30.70 -14.16 -40.86
N GLY A 82 30.75 -12.90 -40.39
CA GLY A 82 31.05 -11.74 -41.23
C GLY A 82 29.89 -11.19 -42.06
N ALA A 83 29.06 -10.35 -41.44
CA ALA A 83 28.34 -9.31 -42.16
C ALA A 83 28.69 -7.96 -41.54
N SER A 84 29.66 -7.30 -42.16
CA SER A 84 30.02 -5.91 -41.90
C SER A 84 28.84 -5.01 -42.25
N TYR A 85 28.06 -4.57 -41.26
CA TYR A 85 27.19 -3.40 -41.41
C TYR A 85 28.03 -2.15 -41.16
N GLY A 86 28.94 -1.89 -42.08
CA GLY A 86 29.54 -0.57 -42.25
C GLY A 86 28.55 0.32 -42.99
N VAL A 87 27.59 0.90 -42.28
CA VAL A 87 27.04 2.22 -42.54
C VAL A 87 26.34 2.68 -41.26
N ASP A 88 26.96 3.63 -40.56
CA ASP A 88 26.37 4.33 -39.44
C ASP A 88 25.22 5.22 -39.95
N PRO A 89 23.95 4.98 -39.57
CA PRO A 89 22.81 5.78 -40.02
C PRO A 89 22.91 7.25 -39.59
N LEU A 90 23.82 7.61 -38.70
CA LEU A 90 24.05 8.97 -38.25
C LEU A 90 24.80 9.85 -39.26
N ARG A 91 25.61 9.26 -40.17
CA ARG A 91 26.28 10.02 -41.25
C ARG A 91 25.30 10.46 -42.34
N THR A 92 24.29 9.64 -42.64
CA THR A 92 23.23 9.99 -43.59
C THR A 92 22.30 11.08 -43.05
N ALA A 93 22.21 11.24 -41.73
CA ALA A 93 21.40 12.27 -41.09
C ALA A 93 22.07 13.66 -41.03
N GLY A 94 23.29 13.82 -41.56
CA GLY A 94 23.97 15.14 -41.64
C GLY A 94 24.39 15.73 -40.29
N VAL A 95 24.37 14.96 -39.21
CA VAL A 95 24.76 15.41 -37.86
C VAL A 95 26.25 15.16 -37.63
N GLN A 96 27.11 15.65 -38.53
CA GLN A 96 28.51 15.88 -38.22
C GLN A 96 28.74 17.38 -38.12
N ALA A 97 29.49 17.78 -37.09
CA ALA A 97 29.90 19.15 -36.87
C ALA A 97 30.67 19.69 -38.08
N SER A 98 30.04 20.61 -38.81
CA SER A 98 30.74 21.50 -39.73
C SER A 98 31.62 22.45 -38.91
N PRO A 99 32.82 22.85 -39.36
CA PRO A 99 33.77 23.66 -38.58
C PRO A 99 33.27 25.09 -38.27
N THR A 100 32.04 25.44 -38.64
CA THR A 100 31.44 26.77 -38.50
C THR A 100 30.37 26.88 -37.40
N ASN A 101 30.08 25.82 -36.64
CA ASN A 101 29.23 25.94 -35.45
C ASN A 101 30.09 26.01 -34.18
N ALA A 102 29.86 27.04 -33.37
CA ALA A 102 30.56 27.24 -32.11
C ALA A 102 30.52 25.98 -31.23
N ALA A 103 31.66 25.61 -30.66
CA ALA A 103 31.78 24.47 -29.76
C ALA A 103 30.73 24.55 -28.64
N PRO A 104 30.12 23.43 -28.20
CA PRO A 104 29.20 23.44 -27.08
C PRO A 104 29.92 23.98 -25.85
N VAL A 105 29.34 25.03 -25.25
CA VAL A 105 29.84 25.66 -24.04
C VAL A 105 29.80 24.61 -22.92
N SER A 106 30.97 24.23 -22.42
CA SER A 106 31.08 23.39 -21.23
C SER A 106 30.59 24.18 -20.03
N TYR A 107 29.40 23.84 -19.52
CA TYR A 107 28.96 24.33 -18.22
C TYR A 107 29.90 23.74 -17.16
N GLY A 108 30.48 24.62 -16.35
CA GLY A 108 31.58 24.34 -15.44
C GLY A 108 31.40 23.06 -14.61
N ALA A 109 32.55 22.44 -14.32
CA ALA A 109 32.67 21.28 -13.48
C ALA A 109 31.80 21.40 -12.21
N ASP A 110 30.82 20.50 -12.07
CA ASP A 110 30.06 20.32 -10.85
C ASP A 110 31.04 19.88 -9.73
N PRO A 111 31.30 20.73 -8.72
CA PRO A 111 32.31 20.46 -7.70
C PRO A 111 31.89 19.35 -6.72
N LEU A 112 30.64 18.86 -6.78
CA LEU A 112 30.15 17.76 -5.94
C LEU A 112 30.24 16.38 -6.62
N ARG A 113 30.72 16.31 -7.86
CA ARG A 113 30.91 15.03 -8.55
C ARG A 113 32.23 14.38 -8.13
N THR A 114 32.26 13.80 -6.93
CA THR A 114 33.37 12.95 -6.50
C THR A 114 33.22 11.57 -7.15
N ALA A 115 33.94 11.37 -8.27
CA ALA A 115 34.10 10.11 -9.00
C ALA A 115 32.90 9.59 -9.82
N GLY A 116 32.31 10.43 -10.67
CA GLY A 116 31.53 9.95 -11.82
C GLY A 116 32.42 9.81 -13.04
N VAL A 117 32.60 8.59 -13.58
CA VAL A 117 33.30 8.39 -14.86
C VAL A 117 32.58 9.16 -15.98
N GLN A 118 33.29 10.10 -16.62
CA GLN A 118 32.77 10.86 -17.74
C GLN A 118 32.56 9.90 -18.93
N ALA A 119 31.33 9.73 -19.40
CA ALA A 119 31.04 8.98 -20.61
C ALA A 119 31.49 9.80 -21.83
N SER A 120 32.79 9.77 -22.14
CA SER A 120 33.41 10.39 -23.32
C SER A 120 33.85 9.30 -24.30
N PRO A 121 33.67 9.48 -25.61
CA PRO A 121 34.22 8.57 -26.63
C PRO A 121 35.75 8.45 -26.59
N ALA A 122 36.43 9.42 -25.98
CA ALA A 122 37.89 9.42 -25.80
C ALA A 122 38.35 8.61 -24.58
N ASN A 123 37.44 8.17 -23.71
CA ASN A 123 37.80 7.32 -22.58
C ASN A 123 38.05 5.90 -23.09
N ALA A 124 39.04 5.22 -22.50
CA ALA A 124 39.26 3.80 -22.77
C ALA A 124 37.95 3.05 -22.51
N ALA A 125 37.56 2.19 -23.46
CA ALA A 125 36.38 1.35 -23.29
C ALA A 125 36.54 0.56 -21.98
N PRO A 126 35.51 0.53 -21.11
CA PRO A 126 35.57 -0.32 -19.94
C PRO A 126 35.89 -1.76 -20.37
N PRO A 127 36.72 -2.49 -19.63
CA PRO A 127 37.02 -3.87 -19.95
C PRO A 127 35.70 -4.63 -20.12
N SER A 128 35.54 -5.29 -21.26
CA SER A 128 34.33 -6.05 -21.54
C SER A 128 34.27 -7.21 -20.56
N HIS A 129 33.33 -7.17 -19.60
CA HIS A 129 33.01 -8.32 -18.77
C HIS A 129 32.24 -9.30 -19.65
N THR A 130 32.95 -10.15 -20.39
CA THR A 130 32.37 -11.08 -21.38
C THR A 130 31.65 -12.30 -20.76
N GLY A 131 31.37 -12.28 -19.46
CA GLY A 131 30.64 -13.34 -18.78
C GLY A 131 29.53 -12.76 -17.92
N ILE A 132 28.30 -13.27 -18.11
CA ILE A 132 27.29 -13.26 -17.05
C ILE A 132 27.91 -13.97 -15.84
N SER A 133 27.60 -13.49 -14.64
CA SER A 133 27.72 -14.21 -13.37
C SER A 133 27.79 -15.75 -13.52
N ASP A 134 28.91 -16.36 -13.08
CA ASP A 134 29.13 -17.81 -13.07
C ASP A 134 28.44 -18.52 -11.88
N GLU A 135 27.64 -17.79 -11.10
CA GLU A 135 26.86 -18.22 -9.94
C GLU A 135 25.82 -19.31 -10.26
N GLN A 136 25.50 -19.52 -11.56
CA GLN A 136 24.64 -20.61 -12.04
C GLN A 136 25.42 -21.78 -12.67
N SER A 137 26.76 -21.71 -12.72
CA SER A 137 27.61 -22.79 -13.23
C SER A 137 28.04 -23.71 -12.09
N PHE A 138 27.55 -24.96 -12.11
CA PHE A 138 27.86 -25.95 -11.08
C PHE A 138 29.36 -26.22 -10.93
N SER A 139 30.11 -26.24 -12.04
CA SER A 139 31.56 -26.48 -12.00
C SER A 139 32.34 -25.29 -11.42
N ALA A 140 31.90 -24.06 -11.71
CA ALA A 140 32.50 -22.86 -11.16
C ALA A 140 32.25 -22.76 -9.65
N VAL A 141 31.00 -22.97 -9.22
CA VAL A 141 30.61 -22.94 -7.80
C VAL A 141 31.29 -24.08 -7.03
N SER A 142 31.30 -25.31 -7.55
CA SER A 142 31.95 -26.44 -6.85
C SER A 142 33.46 -26.28 -6.70
N SER A 143 34.10 -25.48 -7.56
CA SER A 143 35.54 -25.19 -7.45
C SER A 143 35.86 -24.12 -6.40
N ARG A 144 34.88 -23.27 -6.05
CA ARG A 144 35.06 -22.13 -5.13
C ARG A 144 34.46 -22.42 -3.75
N GLU A 145 33.33 -23.10 -3.71
CA GLU A 145 32.59 -23.46 -2.51
C GLU A 145 32.76 -24.95 -2.22
N THR A 146 33.52 -25.27 -1.17
CA THR A 146 33.68 -26.65 -0.71
C THR A 146 32.62 -27.05 0.31
N ILE A 147 32.50 -28.35 0.57
CA ILE A 147 31.57 -28.88 1.57
C ILE A 147 31.90 -28.33 2.97
N GLU A 148 33.19 -28.18 3.27
CA GLU A 148 33.69 -27.66 4.54
C GLU A 148 33.35 -26.18 4.70
N SER A 149 33.47 -25.38 3.63
CA SER A 149 33.03 -23.98 3.61
C SER A 149 31.53 -23.85 3.91
N ASP A 150 30.71 -24.67 3.25
CA ASP A 150 29.25 -24.67 3.48
C ASP A 150 28.90 -25.11 4.91
N ALA A 151 29.58 -26.13 5.44
CA ALA A 151 29.41 -26.59 6.80
C ALA A 151 29.77 -25.51 7.84
N ALA A 152 30.87 -24.79 7.62
CA ALA A 152 31.29 -23.69 8.49
C ALA A 152 30.26 -22.54 8.49
N ARG A 153 29.74 -22.18 7.31
CA ARG A 153 28.70 -21.15 7.17
C ARG A 153 27.40 -21.55 7.85
N ARG A 154 26.97 -22.81 7.70
CA ARG A 154 25.80 -23.35 8.43
C ARG A 154 26.01 -23.34 9.94
N ALA A 155 27.20 -23.69 10.41
CA ALA A 155 27.54 -23.63 11.83
C ALA A 155 27.48 -22.19 12.36
N GLN A 156 28.00 -21.21 11.61
CA GLN A 156 27.89 -19.80 11.95
C GLN A 156 26.43 -19.32 11.98
N GLN A 157 25.63 -19.70 10.98
CA GLN A 157 24.19 -19.36 10.93
C GLN A 157 23.42 -19.99 12.08
N ALA A 158 23.71 -21.24 12.42
CA ALA A 158 23.12 -21.93 13.56
C ALA A 158 23.54 -21.30 14.89
N ALA A 159 24.81 -20.88 15.03
CA ALA A 159 25.30 -20.18 16.21
C ALA A 159 24.66 -18.78 16.38
N ALA A 160 24.33 -18.12 15.27
CA ALA A 160 23.63 -16.83 15.26
C ALA A 160 22.10 -16.96 15.42
N TYR A 161 21.55 -18.16 15.26
CA TYR A 161 20.11 -18.38 15.29
C TYR A 161 19.59 -18.34 16.73
N GLN A 162 18.66 -17.42 17.00
CA GLN A 162 17.92 -17.35 18.26
C GLN A 162 16.43 -17.49 17.99
N VAL A 163 15.79 -18.45 18.66
CA VAL A 163 14.33 -18.58 18.67
C VAL A 163 13.79 -17.81 19.86
N VAL A 164 13.05 -16.73 19.60
CA VAL A 164 12.27 -16.06 20.63
C VAL A 164 10.98 -16.85 20.82
N ALA A 165 10.81 -17.46 22.00
CA ALA A 165 9.58 -18.15 22.34
C ALA A 165 8.42 -17.14 22.45
N PRO A 166 7.20 -17.49 21.99
CA PRO A 166 6.03 -16.64 22.19
C PRO A 166 5.77 -16.46 23.69
N THR A 167 5.88 -15.23 24.18
CA THR A 167 5.44 -14.89 25.53
C THR A 167 3.94 -14.65 25.51
N ALA A 168 3.22 -15.19 26.51
CA ALA A 168 1.79 -14.90 26.66
C ALA A 168 1.57 -13.39 26.78
N LEU A 169 0.53 -12.88 26.11
CA LEU A 169 0.14 -11.48 26.28
C LEU A 169 -0.13 -11.21 27.77
N PRO A 170 0.35 -10.08 28.32
CA PRO A 170 0.04 -9.72 29.69
C PRO A 170 -1.48 -9.65 29.84
N THR A 171 -2.02 -10.40 30.79
CA THR A 171 -3.40 -10.23 31.24
C THR A 171 -3.50 -8.84 31.85
N ARG A 172 -4.53 -8.05 31.49
CA ARG A 172 -4.77 -6.76 32.15
C ARG A 172 -4.94 -6.99 33.66
N SER A 173 -3.89 -6.70 34.41
CA SER A 173 -3.89 -6.78 35.87
C SER A 173 -4.44 -5.47 36.42
N GLY A 174 -5.75 -5.43 36.66
CA GLY A 174 -6.44 -4.33 37.30
C GLY A 174 -7.94 -4.36 37.02
N GLU A 175 -8.76 -4.10 38.05
CA GLU A 175 -10.17 -3.74 37.85
C GLU A 175 -10.19 -2.48 36.96
N THR A 176 -10.39 -2.65 35.65
CA THR A 176 -10.33 -1.53 34.68
C THR A 176 -11.59 -0.65 34.76
N GLY A 177 -12.28 -0.69 35.90
CA GLY A 177 -13.63 -0.20 36.07
C GLY A 177 -14.62 -0.88 35.11
N PRO A 178 -15.82 -0.32 34.98
CA PRO A 178 -16.82 -0.80 34.04
C PRO A 178 -16.33 -0.74 32.59
N ASN A 179 -16.64 -1.78 31.82
CA ASN A 179 -16.31 -1.84 30.41
C ASN A 179 -17.32 -1.02 29.59
N ILE A 180 -16.92 0.17 29.15
CA ILE A 180 -17.76 1.06 28.34
C ILE A 180 -18.10 0.49 26.95
N ILE A 181 -17.25 -0.38 26.39
CA ILE A 181 -17.53 -1.04 25.12
C ILE A 181 -18.65 -2.06 25.32
N GLN A 182 -18.56 -2.86 26.39
CA GLN A 182 -19.64 -3.77 26.76
C GLN A 182 -20.97 -3.01 26.98
N PHE A 183 -20.90 -1.84 27.63
CA PHE A 183 -22.08 -0.99 27.81
C PHE A 183 -22.61 -0.44 26.48
N ALA A 184 -21.74 -0.04 25.54
CA ALA A 184 -22.14 0.37 24.19
C ALA A 184 -22.91 -0.74 23.47
N LEU A 185 -22.45 -1.99 23.59
CA LEU A 185 -23.03 -3.15 22.92
C LEU A 185 -24.30 -3.67 23.58
N SER A 186 -24.47 -3.49 24.90
CA SER A 186 -25.66 -3.93 25.62
C SER A 186 -26.85 -2.96 25.49
N THR A 187 -26.56 -1.68 25.27
CA THR A 187 -27.60 -0.64 25.09
C THR A 187 -28.08 -0.56 23.64
N ARG A 188 -29.35 -0.17 23.46
CA ARG A 188 -29.98 -0.05 22.13
C ARG A 188 -30.38 1.38 21.76
N ASN A 189 -30.53 2.26 22.74
CA ASN A 189 -30.91 3.64 22.51
C ASN A 189 -29.81 4.40 21.77
N ALA A 190 -30.22 5.36 20.94
CA ALA A 190 -29.32 6.29 20.26
C ALA A 190 -28.80 7.36 21.24
N LYS A 191 -27.71 8.03 20.86
CA LYS A 191 -27.24 9.22 21.58
C LYS A 191 -28.31 10.32 21.56
N GLY A 192 -28.58 10.92 22.71
CA GLY A 192 -29.67 11.87 22.96
C GLY A 192 -31.06 11.24 23.08
N GLN A 193 -31.20 9.93 22.88
CA GLN A 193 -32.47 9.24 23.09
C GLN A 193 -32.62 8.87 24.56
N GLN A 194 -33.53 9.56 25.24
CA GLN A 194 -33.84 9.32 26.64
C GLN A 194 -34.24 7.85 26.88
N ALA A 195 -33.46 7.15 27.70
CA ALA A 195 -33.73 5.79 28.17
C ALA A 195 -34.02 5.77 29.69
N TYR A 196 -33.61 6.81 30.40
CA TYR A 196 -33.76 6.94 31.83
C TYR A 196 -34.38 8.28 32.20
N THR A 197 -35.33 8.26 33.14
CA THR A 197 -35.95 9.49 33.65
C THR A 197 -34.90 10.33 34.38
N ARG A 198 -34.89 11.64 34.11
CA ARG A 198 -34.00 12.61 34.73
C ARG A 198 -34.79 13.81 35.23
N GLY A 199 -34.39 14.32 36.39
CA GLY A 199 -34.81 15.63 36.85
C GLY A 199 -33.96 16.74 36.22
N TYR A 200 -34.36 17.98 36.44
CA TYR A 200 -33.61 19.14 35.95
C TYR A 200 -32.19 19.18 36.52
N THR A 201 -31.20 19.23 35.62
CA THR A 201 -29.80 19.46 35.96
C THR A 201 -29.36 20.77 35.32
N ARG A 202 -28.76 21.68 36.10
CA ARG A 202 -28.21 22.92 35.56
C ARG A 202 -27.07 22.60 34.59
N GLN A 203 -27.10 23.16 33.39
CA GLN A 203 -26.05 22.96 32.37
C GLN A 203 -24.64 23.24 32.91
N GLY A 204 -24.48 24.31 33.70
CA GLY A 204 -23.19 24.63 34.33
C GLY A 204 -22.67 23.54 35.29
N LYS A 205 -23.55 22.77 35.95
CA LYS A 205 -23.16 21.62 36.79
C LYS A 205 -22.67 20.47 35.91
N THR A 206 -23.41 20.14 34.85
CA THR A 206 -23.01 19.10 33.89
C THR A 206 -21.65 19.43 33.29
N GLN A 207 -21.48 20.65 32.78
CA GLN A 207 -20.22 21.11 32.19
C GLN A 207 -19.05 21.02 33.19
N ALA A 208 -19.25 21.48 34.42
CA ALA A 208 -18.21 21.43 35.46
C ALA A 208 -17.81 20.00 35.82
N ASN A 209 -18.77 19.07 35.91
CA ASN A 209 -18.47 17.67 36.24
C ASN A 209 -17.86 16.92 35.06
N CYS A 210 -18.28 17.21 33.83
CA CYS A 210 -17.68 16.62 32.63
C CYS A 210 -16.26 17.12 32.38
N ALA A 211 -15.95 18.38 32.71
CA ALA A 211 -14.62 18.96 32.57
C ALA A 211 -13.55 18.31 33.49
N LYS A 212 -13.95 17.51 34.47
CA LYS A 212 -13.02 16.76 35.34
C LYS A 212 -12.28 15.63 34.62
N TYR A 213 -12.77 15.19 33.46
CA TYR A 213 -12.23 14.04 32.74
C TYR A 213 -11.52 14.46 31.45
N GLY A 214 -10.37 13.84 31.18
CA GLY A 214 -9.60 14.12 29.97
C GLY A 214 -10.21 13.60 28.67
N SER A 215 -11.28 12.80 28.73
CA SER A 215 -12.01 12.32 27.55
C SER A 215 -13.45 11.89 27.87
N PRO A 216 -14.35 11.86 26.88
CA PRO A 216 -15.71 11.32 27.06
C PRO A 216 -15.70 9.86 27.53
N ASP A 217 -14.76 9.04 27.05
CA ASP A 217 -14.61 7.65 27.48
C ASP A 217 -14.26 7.54 28.97
N ALA A 218 -13.39 8.43 29.47
CA ALA A 218 -13.04 8.49 30.88
C ALA A 218 -14.23 8.93 31.75
N ALA A 219 -15.00 9.91 31.27
CA ALA A 219 -16.23 10.35 31.93
C ALA A 219 -17.27 9.23 31.97
N GLN A 220 -17.48 8.51 30.86
CA GLN A 220 -18.43 7.40 30.81
C GLN A 220 -18.02 6.26 31.75
N ARG A 221 -16.72 5.91 31.81
CA ARG A 221 -16.24 4.91 32.79
C ARG A 221 -16.55 5.33 34.23
N ALA A 222 -16.27 6.59 34.57
CA ALA A 222 -16.54 7.11 35.91
C ALA A 222 -18.04 7.16 36.22
N PHE A 223 -18.87 7.55 35.26
CA PHE A 223 -20.32 7.54 35.37
C PHE A 223 -20.86 6.13 35.67
N LEU A 224 -20.42 5.12 34.91
CA LEU A 224 -20.79 3.73 35.16
C LEU A 224 -20.23 3.24 36.51
N ALA A 225 -19.02 3.64 36.89
CA ALA A 225 -18.42 3.25 38.18
C ALA A 225 -19.20 3.85 39.36
N GLY A 226 -19.80 5.03 39.18
CA GLY A 226 -20.69 5.68 40.14
C GLY A 226 -22.12 5.11 40.17
N GLY A 227 -22.43 4.07 39.39
CA GLY A 227 -23.75 3.44 39.33
C GLY A 227 -24.70 4.05 38.28
N GLY A 228 -24.18 4.83 37.34
CA GLY A 228 -24.89 5.15 36.11
C GLY A 228 -25.15 3.88 35.29
N PRO A 229 -26.20 3.85 34.45
CA PRO A 229 -27.15 4.91 34.12
C PRO A 229 -28.34 5.03 35.09
N SER A 230 -28.48 4.13 36.06
CA SER A 230 -29.58 4.20 37.04
C SER A 230 -29.43 5.41 37.98
N ARG A 231 -28.20 5.77 38.34
CA ARG A 231 -27.90 6.93 39.19
C ARG A 231 -27.13 7.99 38.39
N ASN A 232 -27.54 9.24 38.52
CA ASN A 232 -26.87 10.39 37.90
C ASN A 232 -26.61 11.49 38.95
N PHE A 233 -25.85 11.16 40.00
CA PHE A 233 -25.62 12.08 41.13
C PHE A 233 -24.88 13.36 40.71
N GLU A 234 -23.90 13.21 39.82
CA GLU A 234 -23.10 14.31 39.31
C GLU A 234 -23.76 15.04 38.14
N GLY A 235 -24.93 14.61 37.67
CA GLY A 235 -25.63 15.30 36.58
C GLY A 235 -24.86 15.28 35.26
N MET A 236 -24.12 14.21 34.98
CA MET A 236 -23.29 14.04 33.79
C MET A 236 -24.07 13.65 32.53
N ASP A 237 -25.25 13.07 32.73
CA ASP A 237 -26.20 12.61 31.71
C ASP A 237 -27.56 13.33 31.90
N PRO A 238 -27.66 14.63 31.54
CA PRO A 238 -28.86 15.43 31.78
C PRO A 238 -30.05 15.04 30.89
N ASP A 239 -29.79 14.49 29.71
CA ASP A 239 -30.74 13.98 28.73
C ASP A 239 -31.23 12.56 29.02
N GLY A 240 -30.53 11.82 29.89
CA GLY A 240 -30.98 10.52 30.35
C GLY A 240 -30.84 9.42 29.31
N ASP A 241 -29.94 9.58 28.35
CA ASP A 241 -29.63 8.55 27.36
C ASP A 241 -28.64 7.51 27.91
N GLY A 242 -28.09 7.74 29.11
CA GLY A 242 -27.11 6.86 29.73
C GLY A 242 -25.69 7.01 29.16
N PHE A 243 -25.45 8.01 28.32
CA PHE A 243 -24.18 8.34 27.70
C PHE A 243 -23.69 9.70 28.23
N ALA A 244 -22.95 9.64 29.33
CA ALA A 244 -22.46 10.80 30.05
C ALA A 244 -21.52 11.68 29.20
N CYS A 245 -21.57 12.98 29.44
CA CYS A 245 -20.58 13.94 28.96
C CYS A 245 -20.31 13.87 27.44
N SER A 246 -21.38 13.73 26.65
CA SER A 246 -21.34 13.65 25.19
C SER A 246 -20.66 12.38 24.64
N TRP A 247 -20.45 11.35 25.46
CA TRP A 247 -19.95 10.07 25.00
C TRP A 247 -20.85 9.49 23.89
N ASP A 248 -20.27 8.81 22.91
CA ASP A 248 -20.98 8.28 21.75
C ASP A 248 -20.72 6.77 21.59
N PRO A 249 -21.75 5.91 21.72
CA PRO A 249 -21.60 4.47 21.56
C PRO A 249 -21.46 4.03 20.09
N THR A 250 -21.77 4.90 19.14
CA THR A 250 -21.93 4.55 17.71
C THR A 250 -20.67 3.92 17.10
N PRO A 251 -19.44 4.47 17.31
CA PRO A 251 -18.24 3.87 16.75
C PRO A 251 -17.98 2.45 17.26
N PHE A 252 -18.25 2.18 18.53
CA PHE A 252 -18.07 0.85 19.14
C PHE A 252 -19.09 -0.17 18.60
N ARG A 253 -20.34 0.26 18.43
CA ARG A 253 -21.40 -0.56 17.83
C ARG A 253 -21.13 -0.86 16.36
N ALA A 254 -20.55 0.09 15.62
CA ALA A 254 -20.20 -0.09 14.22
C ALA A 254 -19.03 -1.08 14.05
N ALA A 255 -18.00 -0.98 14.89
CA ALA A 255 -16.86 -1.88 14.86
C ALA A 255 -17.23 -3.34 15.18
N ALA A 256 -18.20 -3.57 16.07
CA ALA A 256 -18.65 -4.91 16.44
C ALA A 256 -19.53 -5.62 15.38
N ARG A 257 -19.92 -4.93 14.30
CA ARG A 257 -20.72 -5.48 13.20
C ARG A 257 -19.89 -5.94 12.00
N GLN A 258 -18.58 -5.72 12.03
CA GLN A 258 -17.63 -6.17 11.02
C GLN A 258 -17.19 -7.61 11.33
#